data_AF-A0A1C6T4F0-F1
#
_entry.id   AF-A0A1C6T4F0-F1
#
_cell.length_a   1.000
_cell.length_b   1.000
_cell.length_c   1.000
_cell.angle_alpha   90.00
_cell.angle_beta   90.00
_cell.angle_gamma   90.00
#
_symmetry.space_group_name_H-M   'P 1'
#
loop_
_entity.id
_entity.type
_entity.pdbx_description
1 polymer ?
#
loop_
_entity_poly.entity_id
_entity_poly.type
_entity_poly.pdbx_seq_one_letter_code
_entity_poly.pdbx_strand_id
1 'polypeptide(L)' 'MASRSAGSRGLREAAVRRLLELDAAGRLSSAHVQLTASSVGVAERTVWRWLEPARSSGLGAAPRPRFVRGSTDRKP' A
#
# COMPACT_ATOMS: atom_id res chain seq x y z
N MET A 1 -21.80 13.01 -17.91
CA MET A 1 -20.75 13.24 -16.90
C MET A 1 -19.69 12.15 -17.01
N ALA A 2 -18.67 12.34 -17.85
CA ALA A 2 -17.54 11.42 -18.00
C ALA A 2 -16.25 12.23 -17.84
N SER A 3 -15.79 12.42 -16.60
CA SER A 3 -14.42 12.84 -16.26
C SER A 3 -14.23 12.86 -14.74
N ARG A 4 -14.05 11.68 -14.13
CA ARG A 4 -13.39 11.55 -12.81
C ARG A 4 -12.66 10.20 -12.61
N SER A 5 -12.44 9.45 -13.68
CA SER A 5 -11.94 8.06 -13.60
C SER A 5 -10.43 7.93 -13.88
N ALA A 6 -9.81 8.92 -14.55
CA ALA A 6 -8.38 8.92 -14.83
C ALA A 6 -7.55 9.36 -13.60
N GLY A 7 -7.97 10.43 -12.92
CA GLY A 7 -7.28 10.94 -11.72
C GLY A 7 -7.33 9.95 -10.55
N SER A 8 -8.47 9.26 -10.37
CA SER A 8 -8.63 8.23 -9.32
C SER A 8 -7.77 6.99 -9.59
N ARG A 9 -7.62 6.56 -10.85
CA ARG A 9 -6.72 5.45 -11.21
C ARG A 9 -5.25 5.82 -11.03
N GLY A 10 -4.82 7.03 -11.41
CA GLY A 10 -3.45 7.50 -11.20
C GLY A 10 -3.06 7.61 -9.72
N LEU A 11 -3.97 8.15 -8.89
CA LEU A 11 -3.78 8.22 -7.43
C LEU A 11 -3.68 6.83 -6.81
N ARG A 12 -4.52 5.89 -7.26
CA ARG A 12 -4.44 4.49 -6.82
C ARG A 12 -3.09 3.87 -7.14
N GLU A 13 -2.62 3.98 -8.37
CA GLU A 13 -1.33 3.41 -8.78
C GLU A 13 -0.15 3.99 -7.99
N ALA A 14 -0.13 5.31 -7.79
CA ALA A 14 0.89 5.97 -6.98
C ALA A 14 0.85 5.50 -5.51
N ALA A 15 -0.35 5.39 -4.93
CA ALA A 15 -0.55 4.88 -3.58
C ALA A 15 -0.07 3.42 -3.42
N VAL A 16 -0.43 2.56 -4.36
CA VAL A 16 -0.02 1.14 -4.37
C VAL A 16 1.50 1.01 -4.48
N ARG A 17 2.14 1.76 -5.39
CA ARG A 17 3.62 1.76 -5.53
C ARG A 17 4.30 2.17 -4.23
N ARG A 18 3.83 3.25 -3.59
CA ARG A 18 4.41 3.72 -2.32
C ARG A 18 4.28 2.69 -1.20
N LEU A 19 3.13 2.03 -1.09
CA LEU A 19 2.92 0.98 -0.10
C LEU A 19 3.77 -0.25 -0.38
N LEU A 20 3.99 -0.60 -1.65
CA LEU A 20 4.89 -1.68 -2.03
C LEU A 20 6.37 -1.36 -1.74
N GLU A 21 6.82 -0.12 -1.89
CA GLU A 21 8.16 0.30 -1.45
C GLU A 21 8.33 0.11 0.06
N LEU A 22 7.31 0.45 0.85
CA LEU A 22 7.30 0.25 2.30
C LEU A 22 7.27 -1.24 2.67
N ASP A 23 6.51 -2.05 1.92
CA ASP A 23 6.44 -3.52 2.07
C ASP A 23 7.81 -4.15 1.77
N ALA A 24 8.45 -3.73 0.67
CA ALA A 24 9.79 -4.18 0.27
C ALA A 24 10.87 -3.77 1.29
N ALA A 25 10.73 -2.61 1.93
CA ALA A 25 11.61 -2.16 3.01
C ALA A 25 11.31 -2.82 4.37
N GLY A 26 10.28 -3.68 4.47
CA GLY A 26 9.85 -4.29 5.73
C GLY A 26 9.24 -3.31 6.75
N ARG A 27 8.79 -2.13 6.28
CA ARG A 27 8.28 -1.02 7.11
C ARG A 27 6.77 -0.79 6.96
N LEU A 28 6.09 -1.60 6.15
CA LEU A 28 4.63 -1.48 5.98
C LEU A 28 3.92 -1.79 7.30
N SER A 29 3.06 -0.88 7.72
CA SER A 29 2.24 -1.01 8.94
C SER A 29 0.82 -0.55 8.63
N SER A 30 -0.15 -0.97 9.46
CA SER A 30 -1.54 -0.54 9.32
C SER A 30 -1.69 0.98 9.37
N ALA A 31 -0.84 1.69 10.11
CA ALA A 31 -0.83 3.15 10.13
C ALA A 31 -0.50 3.77 8.76
N HIS A 32 0.43 3.18 8.01
CA HIS A 32 0.74 3.61 6.64
C HIS A 32 -0.44 3.36 5.69
N VAL A 33 -1.13 2.22 5.84
CA VAL A 33 -2.30 1.88 5.04
C VAL A 33 -3.47 2.82 5.37
N GLN A 34 -3.71 3.09 6.65
CA GLN A 34 -4.74 4.02 7.11
C GLN A 34 -4.49 5.45 6.62
N LEU A 35 -3.26 5.96 6.74
CA LEU A 35 -2.90 7.29 6.24
C LEU A 35 -3.12 7.41 4.73
N THR A 36 -2.77 6.37 3.97
CA THR A 36 -3.01 6.31 2.53
C THR A 36 -4.50 6.24 2.21
N ALA A 37 -5.25 5.45 2.97
CA ALA A 37 -6.70 5.30 2.84
C ALA A 37 -7.41 6.65 3.05
N SER A 38 -7.05 7.37 4.12
CA SER A 38 -7.55 8.72 4.39
C SER A 38 -7.17 9.72 3.30
N SER A 39 -5.95 9.67 2.78
CA SER A 39 -5.46 10.59 1.74
C SER A 39 -6.16 10.40 0.40
N VAL A 40 -6.58 9.18 0.08
CA VAL A 40 -7.28 8.82 -1.17
C VAL A 40 -8.81 8.77 -0.98
N GLY A 41 -9.30 8.90 0.26
CA GLY A 41 -10.73 8.88 0.59
C GLY A 41 -11.37 7.48 0.48
N VAL A 42 -10.62 6.42 0.77
CA VAL A 42 -11.09 5.03 0.73
C VAL A 42 -10.96 4.36 2.09
N ALA A 43 -11.64 3.22 2.28
CA ALA A 43 -11.45 2.39 3.47
C ALA A 43 -10.12 1.61 3.42
N GLU A 44 -9.52 1.34 4.58
CA GLU A 44 -8.28 0.56 4.71
C GLU A 44 -8.38 -0.81 3.99
N ARG A 45 -9.52 -1.50 4.15
CA ARG A 45 -9.79 -2.79 3.49
C ARG A 45 -9.72 -2.71 1.96
N THR A 46 -10.09 -1.58 1.37
CA THR A 46 -9.96 -1.34 -0.08
C THR A 46 -8.50 -1.25 -0.50
N VAL A 47 -7.66 -0.61 0.32
CA VAL A 47 -6.22 -0.51 0.07
C VAL A 47 -5.57 -1.90 0.16
N TRP A 48 -5.93 -2.70 1.16
CA TRP A 48 -5.48 -4.10 1.23
C TRP A 48 -5.88 -4.91 0.00
N ARG A 49 -7.13 -4.74 -0.50
CA ARG A 49 -7.55 -5.38 -1.76
C ARG A 49 -6.77 -4.92 -3.00
N TRP A 50 -6.16 -3.73 -2.97
CA TRP A 50 -5.27 -3.30 -4.05
C TRP A 50 -3.87 -3.89 -3.91
N LEU A 51 -3.37 -4.08 -2.69
CA LEU A 51 -2.06 -4.64 -2.42
C LEU A 51 -1.97 -6.13 -2.74
N GLU A 52 -3.01 -6.91 -2.44
CA GLU A 52 -3.03 -8.37 -2.69
C GLU A 52 -2.66 -8.74 -4.14
N PRO A 53 -3.36 -8.25 -5.18
CA PRO A 53 -2.98 -8.55 -6.57
C PRO A 53 -1.64 -7.91 -6.96
N ALA A 54 -1.30 -6.74 -6.41
CA ALA A 54 -0.06 -6.04 -6.78
C ALA A 54 1.21 -6.74 -6.23
N ARG A 55 1.10 -7.40 -5.07
CA ARG A 55 2.13 -8.29 -4.53
C ARG A 55 2.33 -9.52 -5.41
N SER A 56 1.24 -10.11 -5.91
CA SER A 56 1.30 -11.28 -6.80
C SER A 56 1.80 -10.96 -8.20
N SER A 57 1.48 -9.78 -8.75
CA SER A 57 1.94 -9.34 -10.07
C SER A 57 3.37 -8.81 -10.11
N GLY A 58 4.08 -8.74 -8.98
CA GLY A 58 5.47 -8.27 -8.96
C GLY A 58 5.63 -6.76 -9.22
N LEU A 59 4.56 -5.97 -9.11
CA LEU A 59 4.58 -4.50 -9.28
C LEU A 59 5.47 -3.78 -8.23
N GLY A 60 5.97 -4.51 -7.23
CA GLY A 60 6.90 -4.06 -6.20
C GLY A 60 8.14 -4.93 -6.05
N ALA A 61 8.53 -5.69 -7.08
CA ALA A 61 9.70 -6.58 -7.03
C ALA A 61 11.03 -5.79 -7.04
N ALA A 62 11.37 -5.17 -5.90
CA ALA A 62 12.76 -4.95 -5.52
C ALA A 62 13.33 -6.27 -4.94
N PRO A 63 14.66 -6.53 -5.03
CA PRO A 63 15.25 -7.78 -4.55
C PRO A 63 14.97 -7.95 -3.07
N ARG A 64 14.45 -9.12 -2.67
CA ARG A 64 14.03 -9.40 -1.29
C ARG A 64 15.19 -9.94 -0.45
N PRO A 65 15.83 -9.17 0.47
CA PRO A 65 16.46 -9.79 1.62
C PRO A 65 15.31 -10.29 2.53
N ARG A 66 15.27 -11.60 2.73
CA ARG A 66 14.32 -12.28 3.63
C ARG A 66 14.55 -11.74 5.06
N PHE A 67 13.76 -10.77 5.49
CA PHE A 67 13.89 -10.19 6.84
C PHE A 67 12.80 -10.66 7.79
N VAL A 68 13.23 -10.84 9.03
CA VAL A 68 12.52 -11.47 10.13
C VAL A 68 11.43 -10.54 10.68
N ARG A 69 10.36 -11.15 11.16
CA ARG A 69 9.28 -10.51 11.90
C ARG A 69 9.82 -9.80 13.16
N GLY A 70 9.89 -8.48 13.10
CA GLY A 70 9.89 -7.53 14.22
C GLY A 70 9.12 -6.31 13.71
N SER A 71 8.19 -5.69 14.42
CA SER A 71 8.11 -5.51 15.86
C SER A 71 6.66 -5.28 16.25
N THR A 72 6.28 -5.83 17.39
CA THR A 72 5.19 -5.31 18.20
C THR A 72 5.49 -3.85 18.54
N ASP A 73 4.82 -2.90 17.91
CA ASP A 73 4.65 -1.57 18.49
C ASP A 73 3.17 -1.43 18.89
N ARG A 74 2.91 -1.79 20.14
CA ARG A 74 1.71 -1.37 20.86
C ARG A 74 2.15 -0.13 21.62
N LYS A 75 1.74 1.05 21.16
CA LYS A 75 1.95 2.30 21.91
C LYS A 75 1.09 2.27 23.20
N PRO A 76 1.58 2.91 24.29
CA PRO A 76 1.09 2.76 25.66
C PRO A 76 -0.28 3.39 25.91
#